data_AF-A0A2G2MH71-F1
#
_entry.id   AF-A0A2G2MH71-F1
#
_cell.length_a   1.000
_cell.length_b   1.000
_cell.length_c   1.000
_cell.angle_alpha   90.00
_cell.angle_beta   90.00
_cell.angle_gamma   90.00
#
_symmetry.space_group_name_H-M   'P 1'
#
loop_
_entity.id
_entity.type
_entity.pdbx_description
1 polymer ?
#
loop_
_entity_poly.entity_id
_entity_poly.type
_entity_poly.pdbx_seq_one_letter_code
_entity_poly.pdbx_strand_id
1 'polypeptide(L)'
;MLELGISQAQSQFTKLLNKTSIIIDKKSNIKKAVILPYEEYSCLLKRASKNTHKDEGVFDQFVGTLDNTFKTDDSRYNRIVD
;
A
#
# COMPACT_ATOMS: atom_id res chain seq x y z
N MET A 1 17.82 2.76 -5.15
CA MET A 1 16.95 3.22 -4.06
C MET A 1 17.62 4.42 -3.39
N LEU A 2 16.94 5.57 -3.35
CA LEU A 2 17.52 6.84 -2.88
C LEU A 2 17.25 7.01 -1.38
N GLU A 3 18.26 7.36 -0.58
CA GLU A 3 18.08 7.65 0.85
C GLU A 3 18.16 9.15 1.11
N LEU A 4 17.14 9.70 1.78
CA LEU A 4 17.01 11.14 2.02
C LEU A 4 16.70 11.45 3.47
N GLY A 5 17.29 12.54 3.97
CA GLY A 5 16.84 13.12 5.23
C GLY A 5 15.46 13.76 5.11
N ILE A 6 14.73 13.88 6.21
CA ILE A 6 13.38 14.49 6.26
C ILE A 6 13.33 15.84 5.51
N SER A 7 14.25 16.77 5.82
CA SER A 7 14.28 18.09 5.18
C SER A 7 14.56 18.03 3.68
N GLN A 8 15.42 17.09 3.24
CA GLN A 8 15.71 16.89 1.82
C GLN A 8 14.49 16.31 1.09
N ALA A 9 13.81 15.35 1.72
CA ALA A 9 12.59 14.75 1.19
C ALA A 9 11.46 15.78 1.03
N GLN A 10 11.29 16.68 2.00
CA GLN A 10 10.32 17.78 1.92
C GLN A 10 10.62 18.72 0.74
N SER A 11 11.89 19.13 0.58
CA SER A 11 12.27 20.07 -0.50
C SER A 11 12.14 19.50 -1.91
N GLN A 12 12.19 18.17 -2.05
CA GLN A 12 12.21 17.49 -3.35
C GLN A 12 10.99 16.59 -3.56
N PHE A 13 9.95 16.70 -2.74
CA PHE A 13 8.85 15.73 -2.64
C PHE A 13 8.27 15.32 -4.01
N THR A 14 7.95 16.30 -4.87
CA THR A 14 7.39 16.04 -6.21
C THR A 14 8.31 15.20 -7.10
N LYS A 15 9.64 15.34 -6.96
CA LYS A 15 10.63 14.57 -7.72
C LYS A 15 10.77 13.13 -7.20
N LEU A 16 10.29 12.86 -5.98
CA LEU A 16 10.37 11.56 -5.32
C LEU A 16 9.16 10.67 -5.60
N LEU A 17 8.02 11.22 -5.99
CA LEU A 17 6.79 10.47 -6.23
C LEU A 17 6.97 9.34 -7.28
N ASN A 18 7.85 9.55 -8.25
CA ASN A 18 8.13 8.59 -9.31
C ASN A 18 9.39 7.75 -9.07
N LYS A 19 9.98 7.79 -7.86
CA LYS A 19 11.24 7.10 -7.55
C LYS A 19 11.20 6.41 -6.20
N THR A 20 11.70 5.18 -6.16
CA THR A 20 11.83 4.42 -4.92
C THR A 20 12.85 5.04 -3.98
N SER A 21 12.34 5.58 -2.87
CA SER A 21 13.09 6.42 -1.94
C SER A 21 12.80 6.05 -0.49
N ILE A 22 13.81 6.10 0.38
CA ILE A 22 13.67 5.92 1.83
C ILE A 22 13.91 7.26 2.50
N ILE A 23 13.02 7.62 3.42
CA ILE A 23 13.15 8.80 4.27
C ILE A 23 13.69 8.36 5.62
N ILE A 24 14.85 8.91 5.98
CA ILE A 24 15.57 8.61 7.22
C ILE A 24 15.54 9.85 8.10
N ASP A 25 15.24 9.65 9.38
CA ASP A 25 15.53 10.64 10.39
C ASP A 25 17.03 10.60 10.71
N LYS A 26 17.77 11.57 10.15
CA LYS A 26 19.23 11.65 10.32
C LYS A 26 19.65 11.84 11.79
N LYS A 27 18.78 12.32 12.68
CA LYS A 27 19.12 12.51 14.09
C LYS A 27 19.14 11.20 14.87
N SER A 28 18.18 10.32 14.57
CA SER A 28 18.02 9.02 15.24
C SER A 28 18.55 7.84 14.41
N ASN A 29 18.92 8.09 13.15
CA ASN A 29 19.27 7.10 12.13
C ASN A 29 18.18 6.05 11.89
N ILE A 30 16.91 6.41 12.12
CA ILE A 30 15.74 5.53 11.96
C ILE A 30 15.08 5.80 10.60
N LYS A 31 14.78 4.72 9.87
CA LYS A 31 13.97 4.77 8.65
C LYS A 31 12.53 5.11 9.04
N LYS A 32 12.03 6.26 8.59
CA LYS A 32 10.68 6.73 8.95
C LYS A 32 9.63 6.41 7.90
N ALA A 33 10.01 6.43 6.62
CA ALA A 33 9.06 6.17 5.54
C ALA A 33 9.76 5.63 4.30
N VAL A 34 8.98 4.99 3.44
CA VAL A 34 9.38 4.55 2.11
C VAL A 34 8.37 5.10 1.11
N ILE A 35 8.85 5.68 0.01
CA ILE A 35 8.05 6.06 -1.15
C ILE A 35 8.33 5.04 -2.24
N LEU A 36 7.27 4.47 -2.79
CA LEU A 36 7.32 3.53 -3.91
C LEU A 36 6.46 4.08 -5.05
N PRO A 37 6.93 4.01 -6.31
CA PRO A 37 6.10 4.23 -7.47
C PRO A 37 4.92 3.24 -7.46
N TYR A 38 3.78 3.70 -7.97
CA TYR A 38 2.55 2.90 -7.97
C TYR A 38 2.72 1.54 -8.66
N GLU A 39 3.44 1.49 -9.79
CA GLU A 39 3.70 0.25 -10.52
C GLU A 39 4.46 -0.78 -9.67
N GLU A 40 5.53 -0.34 -8.99
CA GLU A 40 6.31 -1.20 -8.08
C GLU A 40 5.46 -1.69 -6.90
N TYR A 41 4.70 -0.77 -6.28
CA TYR A 41 3.78 -1.12 -5.19
C TYR A 41 2.71 -2.11 -5.64
N SER A 42 2.13 -1.92 -6.82
CA SER A 42 1.11 -2.82 -7.38
C SER A 42 1.67 -4.23 -7.67
N CYS A 43 2.92 -4.31 -8.13
CA CYS A 43 3.60 -5.59 -8.33
C CYS A 43 3.86 -6.30 -6.99
N LEU A 44 4.25 -5.56 -5.95
CA LEU A 44 4.42 -6.10 -4.60
C LEU A 44 3.11 -6.61 -4.02
N LEU A 45 2.01 -5.86 -4.17
CA LEU A 45 0.68 -6.32 -3.75
C LEU A 45 0.29 -7.61 -4.48
N LYS A 46 0.42 -7.67 -5.80
CA LYS A 46 0.11 -8.88 -6.58
C LYS A 46 0.96 -10.08 -6.16
N ARG A 47 2.22 -9.87 -5.80
CA ARG A 47 3.10 -10.93 -5.29
C ARG A 47 2.73 -11.35 -3.88
N ALA A 48 2.42 -10.39 -3.00
CA ALA A 48 1.94 -10.67 -1.64
C ALA A 48 0.64 -11.48 -1.69
N SER A 49 -0.33 -11.09 -2.52
CA SER A 49 -1.59 -11.81 -2.72
C SER A 49 -1.45 -13.16 -3.42
N LYS A 50 -0.35 -13.41 -4.15
CA LYS A 50 -0.04 -14.73 -4.73
C LYS A 50 0.72 -15.63 -3.76
N ASN A 51 1.52 -15.04 -2.86
CA ASN A 51 2.34 -15.74 -1.88
C ASN A 51 1.66 -15.86 -0.50
N THR A 52 0.45 -15.34 -0.33
CA THR A 52 -0.47 -15.77 0.73
C THR A 52 -0.85 -17.22 0.44
N HIS A 53 0.05 -18.11 0.87
CA HIS A 53 -0.26 -19.49 1.11
C HIS A 53 -1.48 -19.57 2.03
N LYS A 54 -2.29 -20.57 1.73
CA LYS A 54 -3.54 -21.03 2.34
C LYS A 54 -3.52 -21.30 3.85
N ASP A 55 -2.48 -20.89 4.58
CA ASP A 55 -2.28 -21.27 5.97
C ASP A 55 -2.23 -20.02 6.87
N GLU A 56 -3.22 -19.95 7.74
CA GLU A 56 -3.38 -19.02 8.87
C GLU A 56 -3.68 -17.56 8.51
N GLY A 57 -4.99 -17.27 8.49
CA GLY A 57 -5.56 -15.97 8.19
C GLY A 57 -5.04 -14.87 9.10
N VAL A 58 -4.14 -14.05 8.57
CA VAL A 58 -3.80 -12.74 9.15
C VAL A 58 -3.42 -11.81 7.98
N PHE A 59 -4.40 -11.36 7.21
CA PHE A 59 -4.42 -10.11 6.41
C PHE A 59 -5.74 -9.90 5.64
N ASP A 60 -6.74 -10.76 5.86
CA ASP A 60 -8.03 -10.72 5.16
C ASP A 60 -9.03 -9.69 5.74
N GLN A 61 -8.54 -8.68 6.45
CA GLN A 61 -9.38 -7.60 6.99
C GLN A 61 -9.46 -6.37 6.07
N PHE A 62 -9.04 -6.50 4.81
CA PHE A 62 -9.45 -5.59 3.77
C PHE A 62 -10.68 -6.17 3.08
N VAL A 63 -11.86 -5.91 3.65
CA VAL A 63 -13.17 -6.26 3.06
C VAL A 63 -13.51 -5.26 1.95
N GLY A 64 -12.60 -5.12 0.97
CA GLY A 64 -12.78 -4.33 -0.25
C GLY A 64 -13.21 -5.19 -1.43
N THR A 65 -13.31 -6.50 -1.26
CA THR A 65 -13.91 -7.42 -2.23
C THR A 65 -15.41 -7.47 -1.97
N LEU A 66 -16.16 -6.94 -2.92
CA LEU A 66 -17.59 -7.17 -3.05
C LEU A 66 -17.82 -8.68 -3.11
N ASP A 67 -18.63 -9.19 -2.20
CA ASP A 67 -18.91 -10.61 -2.05
C ASP A 67 -20.36 -10.85 -2.49
N ASN A 68 -20.52 -11.56 -3.60
CA ASN A 68 -21.85 -11.89 -4.15
C ASN A 68 -22.67 -12.80 -3.23
N THR A 69 -22.06 -13.39 -2.20
CA THR A 69 -22.76 -14.19 -1.18
C THR A 69 -23.19 -13.36 0.04
N PHE A 70 -22.69 -12.13 0.18
CA PHE A 70 -23.06 -11.23 1.27
C PHE A 70 -24.43 -10.61 1.00
N LYS A 71 -25.38 -10.85 1.91
CA LYS A 71 -26.73 -10.27 1.86
C LYS A 71 -26.79 -9.04 2.75
N THR A 72 -27.18 -7.91 2.17
CA THR A 72 -27.36 -6.64 2.89
C THR A 72 -28.58 -5.89 2.35
N ASP A 73 -29.20 -5.07 3.21
CA ASP A 73 -30.29 -4.18 2.83
C ASP A 73 -29.80 -2.86 2.21
N ASP A 74 -28.47 -2.69 2.07
CA ASP A 74 -27.90 -1.49 1.44
C ASP A 74 -28.11 -1.50 -0.08
N SER A 75 -29.08 -0.70 -0.53
CA SER A 75 -29.39 -0.48 -1.94
C SER A 75 -28.20 -0.07 -2.81
N ARG A 76 -27.19 0.63 -2.26
CA ARG A 76 -25.99 1.03 -3.01
C ARG A 76 -25.05 -0.15 -3.24
N TYR A 77 -24.90 -1.01 -2.23
CA TYR A 77 -24.10 -2.22 -2.34
C TYR A 77 -24.72 -3.19 -3.37
N ASN A 78 -26.03 -3.46 -3.24
CA ASN A 78 -26.75 -4.38 -4.11
C ASN A 78 -26.68 -3.94 -5.59
N ARG A 79 -26.71 -2.63 -5.87
CA ARG A 79 -26.55 -2.10 -7.23
C ARG A 79 -25.17 -2.33 -7.86
N ILE A 80 -24.13 -2.48 -7.04
CA ILE A 80 -22.75 -2.69 -7.53
C ILE A 80 -22.45 -4.19 -7.71
N VAL A 81 -23.16 -5.04 -6.97
CA VAL A 81 -22.98 -6.51 -6.96
C VAL A 81 -23.89 -7.24 -7.95
N ASP A 82 -25.08 -6.72 -8.25
CA ASP A 82 -25.95 -7.17 -9.35
C ASP A 82 -25.31 -6.92 -10.74
#